data_AF-A0A9W4XX73-F1
#
_entry.id   AF-A0A9W4XX73-F1
#
_cell.length_a   1.000
_cell.length_b   1.000
_cell.length_c   1.000
_cell.angle_alpha   90.00
_cell.angle_beta   90.00
_cell.angle_gamma   90.00
#
_symmetry.space_group_name_H-M   'P 1'
#
loop_
_entity.id
_entity.type
_entity.pdbx_description
1 polymer ?
#
loop_
_entity_poly.entity_id
_entity_poly.type
_entity_poly.pdbx_seq_one_letter_code
_entity_poly.pdbx_strand_id
1 'polypeptide(L)'
;MPAGEISTTSIVKDALAQGKQVFIPYTYVAEAHVPGQPKSIMDMVELQSIDDFETLEPDKWSIPTPSRNSISSRTNSFGGKGLTHGKQIQTTDEVGLDLIVMPGMAFDDQFGRLGHGKGFYDYFLRRCHDASRLPFRVGLSLTEQLLPPSDSVPMDTTDYRLDALITGEGELRRA
;
A
#
# COMPACT_ATOMS: atom_id res chain seq x y z
N MET A 1 -8.67 12.66 4.88
CA MET A 1 -9.43 11.41 4.62
C MET A 1 -9.48 10.47 5.84
N PRO A 2 -9.47 10.91 7.11
CA PRO A 2 -9.40 9.96 8.22
C PRO A 2 -10.73 9.26 8.54
N ALA A 3 -11.83 9.63 7.89
CA ALA A 3 -13.15 9.01 8.09
C ALA A 3 -13.45 8.09 6.90
N GLY A 4 -13.71 6.80 7.19
CA GLY A 4 -14.09 5.81 6.17
C GLY A 4 -13.05 4.72 5.90
N GLU A 5 -11.95 4.66 6.64
CA GLU A 5 -10.99 3.56 6.56
C GLU A 5 -10.78 2.92 7.95
N ILE A 6 -10.45 1.63 7.98
CA ILE A 6 -10.12 0.91 9.21
C ILE A 6 -8.80 1.46 9.77
N SER A 7 -8.76 1.74 11.08
CA SER A 7 -7.50 2.11 11.74
C SER A 7 -6.54 0.93 11.76
N THR A 8 -5.36 1.12 11.17
CA THR A 8 -4.28 0.13 11.13
C THR A 8 -3.24 0.32 12.24
N THR A 9 -3.47 1.27 13.16
CA THR A 9 -2.51 1.65 14.22
C THR A 9 -2.07 0.45 15.07
N SER A 10 -3.02 -0.39 15.51
CA SER A 10 -2.73 -1.57 16.32
C SER A 10 -1.96 -2.63 15.53
N ILE A 11 -2.27 -2.80 14.25
CA ILE A 11 -1.59 -3.74 13.35
C ILE A 11 -0.13 -3.34 13.17
N VAL A 12 0.14 -2.05 12.92
CA VAL A 12 1.50 -1.52 12.78
C VAL A 12 2.31 -1.73 14.06
N LYS A 13 1.73 -1.38 15.23
CA LYS A 13 2.41 -1.55 16.53
C LYS A 13 2.72 -3.01 16.84
N ASP A 14 1.77 -3.90 16.60
CA ASP A 14 1.95 -5.35 16.80
C ASP A 14 3.03 -5.92 15.87
N ALA A 15 3.00 -5.55 14.58
CA ALA A 15 4.01 -5.98 13.61
C ALA A 15 5.43 -5.55 14.01
N LEU A 16 5.60 -4.29 14.42
CA LEU A 16 6.89 -3.78 14.92
C LEU A 16 7.32 -4.49 16.21
N ALA A 17 6.40 -4.72 17.16
CA ALA A 17 6.69 -5.44 18.41
C ALA A 17 7.12 -6.90 18.17
N GLN A 18 6.62 -7.53 17.11
CA GLN A 18 7.02 -8.87 16.68
C GLN A 18 8.31 -8.89 15.84
N GLY A 19 8.99 -7.75 15.67
CA GLY A 19 10.24 -7.65 14.91
C GLY A 19 10.07 -7.75 13.40
N LYS A 20 8.86 -7.51 12.87
CA LYS A 20 8.64 -7.42 11.42
C LYS A 20 9.14 -6.08 10.90
N GLN A 21 9.64 -6.08 9.67
CA GLN A 21 9.87 -4.84 8.93
C GLN A 21 8.53 -4.30 8.43
N VAL A 22 8.22 -3.05 8.76
CA VAL A 22 6.98 -2.40 8.36
C VAL A 22 7.31 -1.26 7.41
N PHE A 23 6.69 -1.27 6.23
CA PHE A 23 6.84 -0.21 5.24
C PHE A 23 5.52 0.54 5.09
N ILE A 24 5.61 1.87 4.98
CA ILE A 24 4.45 2.75 4.81
C ILE A 24 4.56 3.57 3.52
N PRO A 25 3.43 3.96 2.91
CA PRO A 25 3.43 4.66 1.64
C PRO A 25 3.96 6.07 1.78
N TYR A 26 4.79 6.49 0.82
CA TYR A 26 5.19 7.86 0.63
C TYR A 26 4.93 8.28 -0.82
N THR A 27 4.00 9.21 -1.02
CA THR A 27 3.61 9.68 -2.35
C THR A 27 4.38 10.95 -2.74
N TYR A 28 4.82 11.03 -3.99
CA TYR A 28 5.57 12.19 -4.49
C TYR A 28 5.39 12.36 -6.00
N VAL A 29 5.76 13.54 -6.51
CA VAL A 29 5.76 13.82 -7.95
C VAL A 29 7.03 13.24 -8.55
N ALA A 30 6.87 12.42 -9.58
CA ALA A 30 8.00 11.87 -10.31
C ALA A 30 8.77 12.97 -11.06
N GLU A 31 10.10 12.92 -10.98
CA GLU A 31 10.98 13.90 -11.62
C GLU A 31 11.10 13.67 -13.14
N ALA A 32 11.09 12.40 -13.56
CA ALA A 32 11.20 12.01 -14.96
C ALA A 32 9.82 11.79 -15.59
N HIS A 33 9.64 12.30 -16.80
CA HIS A 33 8.48 11.96 -17.62
C HIS A 33 8.78 10.68 -18.41
N VAL A 34 8.40 9.53 -17.85
CA VAL A 34 8.44 8.25 -18.55
C VAL A 34 7.07 8.00 -19.19
N PRO A 35 6.98 7.64 -20.49
CA PRO A 35 5.71 7.31 -21.12
C PRO A 35 4.95 6.21 -20.35
N GLY A 36 3.68 6.46 -20.03
CA GLY A 36 2.86 5.52 -19.26
C GLY A 36 3.05 5.57 -17.74
N GLN A 37 3.99 6.38 -17.23
CA GLN A 37 4.15 6.62 -15.79
C GLN A 37 3.23 7.75 -15.31
N PRO A 38 2.51 7.56 -14.19
CA PRO A 38 1.75 8.63 -13.55
C PRO A 38 2.64 9.78 -13.07
N LYS A 39 2.13 11.02 -13.13
CA LYS A 39 2.84 12.20 -12.60
C LYS A 39 3.15 12.07 -11.11
N SER A 40 2.26 11.44 -10.34
CA SER A 40 2.45 11.19 -8.92
C SER A 40 2.52 9.69 -8.70
N ILE A 41 3.56 9.26 -8.00
CA ILE A 41 3.85 7.85 -7.73
C ILE A 41 4.01 7.63 -6.22
N MET A 42 4.10 6.36 -5.83
CA MET A 42 4.25 5.91 -4.46
C MET A 42 5.46 4.99 -4.36
N ASP A 43 6.25 5.15 -3.30
CA ASP A 43 7.16 4.12 -2.81
C ASP A 43 6.78 3.75 -1.37
N MET A 44 7.09 2.52 -0.98
CA MET A 44 6.95 2.06 0.40
C MET A 44 8.30 2.18 1.11
N VAL A 45 8.34 2.96 2.19
CA VAL A 45 9.56 3.22 3.00
C VAL A 45 9.42 2.66 4.40
N GLU A 46 10.51 2.13 4.94
CA GLU A 46 10.56 1.43 6.22
C GLU A 46 10.34 2.40 7.40
N LEU A 47 9.53 1.96 8.37
CA LEU A 47 9.46 2.50 9.72
C LEU A 47 10.65 1.98 10.54
N GLN A 48 11.37 2.88 11.20
CA GLN A 48 12.60 2.56 11.92
C GLN A 48 12.33 2.05 13.35
N SER A 49 11.20 2.42 13.95
CA SER A 49 10.80 2.01 15.30
C SER A 49 9.33 2.36 15.58
N ILE A 50 8.83 1.97 16.76
CA ILE A 50 7.53 2.42 17.27
C ILE A 50 7.52 3.94 17.49
N ASP A 51 8.60 4.49 18.04
CA ASP A 51 8.74 5.94 18.27
C ASP A 51 8.72 6.72 16.94
N ASP A 52 9.37 6.18 15.91
CA ASP A 52 9.33 6.73 14.54
C ASP A 52 7.90 6.75 13.98
N PHE A 53 7.08 5.73 14.27
CA PHE A 53 5.68 5.71 13.87
C PHE A 53 4.81 6.69 14.66
N GLU A 54 5.01 6.80 15.97
CA GLU A 54 4.20 7.66 16.86
C GLU A 54 4.51 9.15 16.68
N THR A 55 5.69 9.48 16.16
CA THR A 55 6.13 10.87 15.91
C THR A 55 5.83 11.36 14.49
N LEU A 56 5.17 10.55 13.65
CA LEU A 56 4.76 10.96 12.31
C LEU A 56 3.78 12.13 12.36
N GLU A 57 4.02 13.13 11.52
CA GLU A 57 3.14 14.28 11.39
C GLU A 57 2.11 14.05 10.27
N PRO A 58 0.85 14.46 10.47
CA PRO A 58 -0.17 14.37 9.42
C PRO A 58 0.17 15.27 8.22
N ASP A 59 -0.01 14.75 7.01
CA ASP A 59 0.10 15.52 5.78
C ASP A 59 -1.18 16.35 5.48
N LYS A 60 -1.28 16.91 4.27
CA LYS A 60 -2.44 17.70 3.81
C LYS A 60 -3.75 16.90 3.78
N TRP A 61 -3.69 15.58 3.82
CA TRP A 61 -4.83 14.66 3.86
C TRP A 61 -5.10 14.11 5.27
N SER A 62 -4.35 14.58 6.26
CA SER A 62 -4.33 14.08 7.64
C SER A 62 -3.79 12.65 7.77
N ILE A 63 -2.94 12.21 6.84
CA ILE A 63 -2.29 10.89 6.89
C ILE A 63 -0.94 11.04 7.59
N PRO A 64 -0.66 10.29 8.68
CA PRO A 64 0.67 10.29 9.30
C PRO A 64 1.74 9.89 8.29
N THR A 65 2.67 10.81 8.00
CA THR A 65 3.61 10.65 6.88
C THR A 65 5.04 10.95 7.35
N PRO A 66 6.06 10.18 6.90
CA PRO A 66 7.44 10.48 7.21
C PRO A 66 7.86 11.88 6.78
N SER A 67 8.62 12.56 7.62
CA SER A 67 9.20 13.86 7.27
C SER A 67 10.12 13.72 6.06
N ARG A 68 10.11 14.72 5.17
CA ARG A 68 10.95 14.76 3.96
C ARG A 68 12.43 14.54 4.27
N ASN A 69 12.90 15.06 5.41
CA ASN A 69 14.30 14.97 5.82
C ASN A 69 14.71 13.53 6.23
N SER A 70 13.76 12.72 6.69
CA SER A 70 14.03 11.33 7.07
C SER A 70 14.13 10.38 5.86
N ILE A 71 13.48 10.75 4.73
CA ILE A 71 13.28 9.84 3.58
C ILE A 71 14.58 9.24 3.07
N SER A 72 15.63 10.05 2.85
CA SER A 72 16.89 9.56 2.28
C SER A 72 17.60 8.49 3.12
N SER A 73 17.31 8.41 4.42
CA SER A 73 17.91 7.43 5.34
C SER A 73 17.11 6.13 5.46
N ARG A 74 15.84 6.12 5.04
CA ARG A 74 14.94 4.97 5.15
C ARG A 74 15.21 3.96 4.06
N THR A 75 15.11 2.68 4.40
CA THR A 75 15.10 1.61 3.41
C THR A 75 13.79 1.67 2.64
N ASN A 76 13.82 1.40 1.34
CA ASN A 76 12.60 1.20 0.55
C ASN A 76 12.35 -0.29 0.29
N SER A 77 11.11 -0.62 -0.04
CA SER A 77 10.67 -1.99 -0.36
C SER A 77 11.37 -2.64 -1.56
N PHE A 78 12.16 -1.89 -2.34
CA PHE A 78 13.00 -2.42 -3.44
C PHE A 78 14.47 -2.61 -3.01
N GLY A 79 14.75 -2.62 -1.70
CA GLY A 79 16.08 -2.91 -1.14
C GLY A 79 17.06 -1.72 -1.16
N GLY A 80 16.65 -0.56 -1.66
CA GLY A 80 17.47 0.66 -1.69
C GLY A 80 17.25 1.57 -0.48
N LYS A 81 17.86 2.75 -0.52
CA LYS A 81 17.63 3.85 0.43
C LYS A 81 16.88 5.00 -0.24
N GLY A 82 15.96 5.64 0.48
CA GLY A 82 15.17 6.75 -0.05
C GLY A 82 14.18 6.34 -1.13
N LEU A 83 13.82 7.29 -1.99
CA LEU A 83 12.86 7.08 -3.07
C LEU A 83 13.54 6.44 -4.28
N THR A 84 12.80 5.66 -5.06
CA THR A 84 13.31 5.12 -6.33
C THR A 84 13.28 6.17 -7.45
N HIS A 85 12.55 7.27 -7.24
CA HIS A 85 12.24 8.28 -8.25
C HIS A 85 11.56 7.70 -9.49
N GLY A 86 10.79 6.61 -9.32
CA GLY A 86 10.10 5.89 -10.39
C GLY A 86 11.01 5.05 -11.29
N LYS A 87 12.30 4.93 -10.94
CA LYS A 87 13.23 4.07 -11.70
C LYS A 87 12.82 2.61 -11.54
N GLN A 88 12.90 1.87 -12.64
CA GLN A 88 12.79 0.42 -12.61
C GLN A 88 14.05 -0.14 -11.94
N ILE A 89 13.85 -0.91 -10.87
CA ILE A 89 14.93 -1.52 -10.10
C ILE A 89 14.72 -3.02 -10.22
N GLN A 90 15.72 -3.74 -10.74
CA GLN A 90 15.68 -5.19 -10.72
C GLN A 90 16.25 -5.66 -9.38
N THR A 91 15.51 -6.53 -8.70
CA THR A 91 15.83 -6.99 -7.34
C THR A 91 15.90 -8.52 -7.28
N THR A 92 16.46 -9.07 -6.20
CA THR A 92 16.45 -10.51 -5.95
C THR A 92 15.11 -10.93 -5.31
N ASP A 93 14.79 -12.22 -5.31
CA ASP A 93 13.56 -12.75 -4.68
C ASP A 93 13.50 -12.50 -3.16
N GLU A 94 14.67 -12.26 -2.55
CA GLU A 94 14.81 -11.90 -1.12
C GLU A 94 14.39 -10.45 -0.83
N VAL A 95 14.23 -9.62 -1.86
CA VAL A 95 13.90 -8.19 -1.74
C VAL A 95 12.49 -7.93 -2.26
N GLY A 96 11.66 -7.39 -1.38
CA GLY A 96 10.27 -7.07 -1.68
C GLY A 96 9.41 -7.07 -0.43
N LEU A 97 8.10 -6.98 -0.62
CA LEU A 97 7.13 -7.11 0.46
C LEU A 97 6.57 -8.54 0.49
N ASP A 98 6.45 -9.13 1.68
CA ASP A 98 5.72 -10.39 1.89
C ASP A 98 4.22 -10.20 1.74
N LEU A 99 3.71 -9.14 2.34
CA LEU A 99 2.29 -8.82 2.44
C LEU A 99 2.10 -7.31 2.30
N ILE A 100 0.99 -6.92 1.67
CA ILE A 100 0.55 -5.53 1.59
C ILE A 100 -0.91 -5.43 2.05
N VAL A 101 -1.15 -4.52 3.00
CA VAL A 101 -2.50 -4.14 3.39
C VAL A 101 -2.97 -3.03 2.46
N MET A 102 -4.03 -3.31 1.71
CA MET A 102 -4.52 -2.49 0.62
C MET A 102 -5.76 -1.70 1.08
N PRO A 103 -5.71 -0.36 1.12
CA PRO A 103 -6.89 0.46 1.40
C PRO A 103 -7.84 0.48 0.20
N GLY A 104 -9.12 0.73 0.46
CA GLY A 104 -10.16 0.79 -0.56
C GLY A 104 -11.41 1.51 -0.05
N MET A 105 -12.22 1.97 -1.00
CA MET A 105 -13.54 2.54 -0.79
C MET A 105 -14.64 1.49 -0.92
N ALA A 106 -14.41 0.46 -1.75
CA ALA A 106 -15.32 -0.67 -1.90
C ALA A 106 -14.54 -1.94 -2.27
N PHE A 107 -15.10 -3.09 -1.89
CA PHE A 107 -14.60 -4.42 -2.18
C PHE A 107 -15.77 -5.31 -2.64
N ASP A 108 -15.49 -6.35 -3.41
CA ASP A 108 -16.50 -7.32 -3.86
C ASP A 108 -16.11 -8.77 -3.55
N ASP A 109 -17.03 -9.70 -3.83
CA ASP A 109 -16.85 -11.14 -3.62
C ASP A 109 -15.88 -11.80 -4.61
N GLN A 110 -15.51 -11.10 -5.68
CA GLN A 110 -14.47 -11.48 -6.63
C GLN A 110 -13.10 -10.90 -6.26
N PHE A 111 -12.94 -10.36 -5.05
CA PHE A 111 -11.71 -9.74 -4.57
C PHE A 111 -11.28 -8.50 -5.37
N GLY A 112 -12.24 -7.87 -6.04
CA GLY A 112 -12.09 -6.55 -6.63
C GLY A 112 -11.97 -5.47 -5.56
N ARG A 113 -11.25 -4.40 -5.89
CA ARG A 113 -10.96 -3.29 -4.98
C ARG A 113 -11.13 -1.96 -5.71
N LEU A 114 -12.01 -1.11 -5.20
CA LEU A 114 -12.14 0.27 -5.66
C LEU A 114 -11.28 1.19 -4.78
N GLY A 115 -10.27 1.84 -5.36
CA GLY A 115 -9.48 2.87 -4.67
C GLY A 115 -10.04 4.28 -4.84
N HIS A 116 -9.35 5.29 -4.31
CA HIS A 116 -9.68 6.72 -4.47
C HIS A 116 -9.39 7.29 -5.88
N GLY A 117 -9.19 6.43 -6.90
CA GLY A 117 -9.09 6.83 -8.31
C GLY A 117 -7.72 7.32 -8.82
N LYS A 118 -6.67 7.39 -7.97
CA LYS A 118 -5.30 7.81 -8.40
C LYS A 118 -4.41 6.66 -8.89
N GLY A 119 -4.80 5.40 -8.69
CA GLY A 119 -4.05 4.23 -9.16
C GLY A 119 -2.65 4.06 -8.52
N PHE A 120 -2.38 4.68 -7.36
CA PHE A 120 -1.06 4.57 -6.69
C PHE A 120 -0.68 3.13 -6.38
N TYR A 121 -1.63 2.36 -5.83
CA TYR A 121 -1.40 0.98 -5.44
C TYR A 121 -1.26 0.07 -6.66
N ASP A 122 -2.09 0.25 -7.69
CA ASP A 122 -2.04 -0.55 -8.92
C ASP A 122 -0.73 -0.31 -9.69
N TYR A 123 -0.29 0.96 -9.76
CA TYR A 123 1.03 1.31 -10.32
C TYR A 123 2.19 0.77 -9.48
N PHE A 124 2.10 0.82 -8.14
CA PHE A 124 3.11 0.23 -7.25
C PHE A 124 3.20 -1.29 -7.41
N LEU A 125 2.06 -1.99 -7.46
CA LEU A 125 2.01 -3.44 -7.66
C LEU A 125 2.57 -3.85 -9.02
N ARG A 126 2.31 -3.08 -10.08
CA ARG A 126 2.98 -3.28 -11.37
C ARG A 126 4.50 -3.19 -11.24
N ARG A 127 5.02 -2.19 -10.52
CA ARG A 127 6.46 -2.07 -10.27
C ARG A 127 7.00 -3.25 -9.46
N CYS A 128 6.27 -3.78 -8.49
CA CYS A 128 6.66 -5.00 -7.77
C CYS A 128 6.70 -6.21 -8.71
N HIS A 129 5.68 -6.37 -9.57
CA HIS A 129 5.62 -7.44 -10.56
C HIS A 129 6.80 -7.40 -11.54
N ASP A 130 7.19 -6.20 -11.98
CA ASP A 130 8.29 -6.01 -12.93
C ASP A 130 9.69 -6.14 -12.28
N ALA A 131 9.80 -5.95 -10.96
CA ALA A 131 11.06 -5.88 -10.22
C ALA A 131 11.45 -7.18 -9.47
N SER A 132 10.46 -7.85 -8.87
CA SER A 132 10.62 -9.11 -8.14
C SER A 132 9.32 -9.91 -8.12
N ARG A 133 8.67 -10.01 -6.95
CA ARG A 133 7.45 -10.76 -6.70
C ARG A 133 6.34 -9.85 -6.22
N LEU A 134 5.11 -10.25 -6.54
CA LEU A 134 3.93 -9.60 -5.99
C LEU A 134 3.80 -9.96 -4.49
N PRO A 135 3.58 -8.97 -3.60
CA PRO A 135 3.21 -9.25 -2.22
C PRO A 135 1.82 -9.89 -2.15
N PHE A 136 1.56 -10.62 -1.06
CA PHE A 136 0.21 -11.09 -0.74
C PHE A 136 -0.70 -9.89 -0.41
N ARG A 137 -1.76 -9.67 -1.19
CA ARG A 137 -2.60 -8.47 -1.14
C ARG A 137 -3.82 -8.72 -0.26
N VAL A 138 -3.89 -8.01 0.86
CA VAL A 138 -4.99 -8.15 1.83
C VAL A 138 -5.79 -6.86 1.91
N GLY A 139 -7.09 -6.93 1.64
CA GLY A 139 -8.02 -5.83 1.92
C GLY A 139 -8.55 -5.91 3.35
N LEU A 140 -8.76 -4.75 3.98
CA LEU A 140 -9.53 -4.63 5.21
C LEU A 140 -10.80 -3.81 4.88
N SER A 141 -11.97 -4.44 4.98
CA SER A 141 -13.24 -3.83 4.63
C SER A 141 -14.06 -3.55 5.88
N LEU A 142 -14.60 -2.34 6.00
CA LEU A 142 -15.80 -2.12 6.81
C LEU A 142 -16.97 -2.87 6.20
N THR A 143 -18.02 -3.15 6.98
CA THR A 143 -19.24 -3.79 6.48
C THR A 143 -19.86 -2.98 5.34
N GLU A 144 -19.86 -1.65 5.44
CA GLU A 144 -20.40 -0.73 4.43
C GLU A 144 -19.58 -0.64 3.14
N GLN A 145 -18.35 -1.16 3.15
CA GLN A 145 -17.46 -1.16 1.99
C GLN A 145 -17.58 -2.45 1.17
N LEU A 146 -18.24 -3.49 1.70
CA LEU A 146 -18.47 -4.73 0.96
C LEU A 146 -19.73 -4.58 0.09
N LEU A 147 -19.57 -4.69 -1.22
CA LEU A 147 -20.68 -4.66 -2.16
C LEU A 147 -21.61 -5.88 -1.96
N PRO A 148 -22.92 -5.72 -2.24
CA PRO A 148 -23.83 -6.86 -2.25
C PRO A 148 -23.41 -7.86 -3.33
N PRO A 149 -23.73 -9.17 -3.18
CA PRO A 149 -23.33 -10.21 -4.16
C PRO A 149 -23.86 -10.03 -5.59
N SER A 150 -24.82 -9.13 -5.81
CA SER A 150 -25.32 -8.78 -7.14
C SER A 150 -24.41 -7.82 -7.91
N ASP A 151 -23.47 -7.18 -7.22
CA ASP A 151 -22.68 -6.07 -7.71
C ASP A 151 -21.19 -6.43 -7.64
N SER A 152 -20.41 -5.87 -8.56
CA SER A 152 -18.97 -6.06 -8.61
C SER A 152 -18.27 -4.72 -8.83
N VAL A 153 -17.08 -4.57 -8.28
CA VAL A 153 -16.20 -3.45 -8.60
C VAL A 153 -15.87 -3.49 -10.10
N PRO A 154 -16.11 -2.41 -10.85
CA PRO A 154 -15.63 -2.32 -12.22
C PRO A 154 -14.10 -2.29 -12.23
N MET A 155 -13.48 -3.24 -12.93
CA MET A 155 -12.03 -3.37 -13.02
C MET A 155 -11.56 -3.42 -14.48
N ASP A 156 -10.39 -2.85 -14.73
CA ASP A 156 -9.63 -2.98 -15.98
C ASP A 156 -8.46 -3.96 -15.79
N THR A 157 -7.83 -4.33 -16.90
CA THR A 157 -6.60 -5.14 -17.02
C THR A 157 -5.41 -4.60 -16.23
N THR A 158 -5.41 -3.31 -15.87
CA THR A 158 -4.35 -2.69 -15.05
C THR A 158 -4.61 -2.80 -13.55
N ASP A 159 -5.81 -3.20 -13.13
CA ASP A 159 -6.19 -3.27 -11.73
C ASP A 159 -5.83 -4.62 -11.13
N TYR A 160 -5.30 -4.59 -9.91
CA TYR A 160 -4.90 -5.80 -9.20
C TYR A 160 -5.99 -6.23 -8.22
N ARG A 161 -6.47 -7.48 -8.38
CA ARG A 161 -7.32 -8.14 -7.38
C ARG A 161 -6.54 -8.44 -6.10
N LEU A 162 -7.28 -8.52 -5.00
CA LEU A 162 -6.76 -8.97 -3.71
C LEU A 162 -6.59 -10.49 -3.71
N ASP A 163 -5.73 -10.99 -2.82
CA ASP A 163 -5.62 -12.42 -2.51
C ASP A 163 -6.49 -12.81 -1.31
N ALA A 164 -6.76 -11.85 -0.42
CA ALA A 164 -7.62 -12.05 0.73
C ALA A 164 -8.36 -10.76 1.13
N LEU A 165 -9.50 -10.94 1.78
CA LEU A 165 -10.32 -9.86 2.31
C LEU A 165 -10.72 -10.19 3.74
N ILE A 166 -10.50 -9.25 4.66
CA ILE A 166 -11.04 -9.31 6.02
C ILE A 166 -12.26 -8.39 6.08
N THR A 167 -13.42 -8.94 6.43
CA THR A 167 -14.68 -8.19 6.47
C THR A 167 -14.90 -7.47 7.81
N GLY A 168 -15.89 -6.58 7.86
CA GLY A 168 -16.21 -5.81 9.07
C GLY A 168 -16.69 -6.69 10.23
N GLU A 169 -17.18 -7.89 9.93
CA GLU A 169 -17.60 -8.91 10.89
C GLU A 169 -16.42 -9.76 11.39
N GLY A 170 -15.21 -9.54 10.87
CA GLY A 170 -14.00 -10.28 11.24
C GLY A 170 -13.79 -11.59 10.46
N GLU A 171 -14.53 -11.82 9.38
CA GLU A 171 -14.36 -13.00 8.52
C GLU A 171 -13.14 -12.84 7.61
N LEU A 172 -12.28 -13.86 7.53
CA LEU A 172 -11.21 -13.94 6.54
C LEU A 172 -11.69 -14.73 5.31
N ARG A 173 -11.76 -14.06 4.16
CA ARG A 173 -12.03 -14.67 2.85
C ARG A 173 -10.75 -14.76 2.04
N ARG A 174 -10.55 -15.84 1.30
CA ARG A 174 -9.41 -16.08 0.41
C ARG A 174 -9.88 -16.40 -0.99
N ALA A 175 -9.19 -15.84 -1.99
CA ALA A 175 -9.45 -16.05 -3.41
C ALA A 175 -9.09 -17.47 -3.88
#